data_AF-A0A974CX78-F1
#
_entry.id   AF-A0A974CX78-F1
#
_cell.length_a   1.000
_cell.length_b   1.000
_cell.length_c   1.000
_cell.angle_alpha   90.00
_cell.angle_beta   90.00
_cell.angle_gamma   90.00
#
_symmetry.space_group_name_H-M   'P 1'
#
loop_
_entity.id
_entity.type
_entity.pdbx_description
1 polymer ?
#
loop_
_entity_poly.entity_id
_entity_poly.type
_entity_poly.pdbx_seq_one_letter_code
_entity_poly.pdbx_strand_id
1 'polypeptide(L)'
;MTPTWGPLFLTLFSVTTFMCQGDVVPEEPEFLLVDKNLCPMDVDYPRCGIDLITEKSECQTSADCKETEQCCFSGCRKRCLLPLQNKSGSCPTFNETLCGNSGEQLSECHRDDQCPGPMRCCRRCRWECV
;
A
#
# COMPACT_ATOMS: atom_id res chain seq x y z
N MET A 1 16.66 -62.09 28.33
CA MET A 1 17.49 -62.67 27.26
C MET A 1 18.21 -61.53 26.57
N THR A 2 19.49 -61.35 26.87
CA THR A 2 20.38 -60.49 26.06
C THR A 2 20.70 -61.22 24.75
N PRO A 3 20.95 -60.47 23.68
CA PRO A 3 22.17 -60.73 22.94
C PRO A 3 23.01 -59.47 22.74
N THR A 4 24.30 -59.73 22.68
CA THR A 4 25.45 -58.83 22.67
C THR A 4 26.02 -58.72 21.25
N TRP A 5 26.75 -57.61 20.98
CA TRP A 5 27.66 -57.31 19.85
C TRP A 5 26.98 -56.72 18.60
N GLY A 6 27.47 -55.67 17.94
CA GLY A 6 28.69 -54.85 18.03
C GLY A 6 28.53 -53.60 17.13
N PRO A 7 29.55 -52.71 17.03
CA PRO A 7 29.37 -51.31 16.63
C PRO A 7 29.81 -50.98 15.19
N LEU A 8 29.49 -49.73 14.79
CA LEU A 8 30.08 -48.94 13.69
C LEU A 8 29.80 -49.39 12.25
N PHE A 9 28.89 -48.68 11.56
CA PHE A 9 29.18 -48.10 10.24
C PHE A 9 28.35 -46.82 10.04
N LEU A 10 29.06 -45.68 10.05
CA LEU A 10 28.60 -44.39 9.54
C LEU A 10 28.42 -44.46 8.03
N THR A 11 27.26 -44.05 7.51
CA THR A 11 27.04 -43.37 6.20
C THR A 11 25.55 -43.03 6.12
N LEU A 12 25.15 -41.79 6.43
CA LEU A 12 24.99 -40.63 5.54
C LEU A 12 23.80 -40.74 4.56
N PHE A 13 22.91 -39.75 4.70
CA PHE A 13 21.78 -39.33 3.85
C PHE A 13 20.45 -40.08 3.98
N SER A 14 19.71 -39.66 5.02
CA SER A 14 18.25 -39.74 5.08
C SER A 14 17.63 -38.98 3.91
N VAL A 15 16.96 -39.69 3.01
CA VAL A 15 16.00 -39.10 2.07
C VAL A 15 14.63 -39.69 2.41
N THR A 16 14.06 -39.27 3.53
CA THR A 16 12.63 -39.42 3.77
C THR A 16 11.92 -38.42 2.86
N THR A 17 11.34 -38.91 1.77
CA THR A 17 10.46 -38.15 0.88
C THR A 17 9.25 -37.66 1.67
N PHE A 18 9.31 -36.43 2.18
CA PHE A 18 8.16 -35.75 2.76
C PHE A 18 7.20 -35.41 1.62
N MET A 19 6.13 -36.19 1.48
CA MET A 19 4.97 -35.79 0.69
C MET A 19 4.26 -34.67 1.45
N CYS A 20 4.47 -33.42 1.02
CA CYS A 20 3.61 -32.31 1.42
C CYS A 20 2.26 -32.49 0.71
N GLN A 21 1.30 -33.13 1.36
CA GLN A 21 -0.11 -32.96 0.99
C GLN A 21 -0.50 -31.55 1.46
N GLY A 22 -0.45 -30.61 0.52
CA GLY A 22 -0.82 -29.22 0.76
C GLY A 22 -2.25 -29.11 1.25
N ASP A 23 -2.44 -28.32 2.30
CA ASP A 23 -3.75 -27.89 2.76
C ASP A 23 -4.46 -27.17 1.61
N VAL A 24 -5.67 -27.62 1.28
CA VAL A 24 -6.63 -26.86 0.50
C VAL A 24 -6.88 -25.56 1.27
N VAL A 25 -6.27 -24.47 0.79
CA VAL A 25 -6.54 -23.12 1.27
C VAL A 25 -8.01 -22.84 0.95
N PRO A 26 -8.89 -22.71 1.97
CA PRO A 26 -10.26 -22.28 1.71
C PRO A 26 -10.18 -20.90 1.07
N GLU A 27 -10.88 -20.72 -0.06
CA GLU A 27 -11.06 -19.43 -0.71
C GLU A 27 -11.69 -18.48 0.31
N GLU A 28 -10.85 -17.68 0.97
CA GLU A 28 -11.32 -16.59 1.80
C GLU A 28 -12.09 -15.64 0.89
N PRO A 29 -13.33 -15.28 1.24
CA PRO A 29 -14.04 -14.27 0.46
C PRO A 29 -13.20 -13.01 0.48
N GLU A 30 -12.98 -12.42 -0.70
CA GLU A 30 -12.24 -11.17 -0.95
C GLU A 30 -12.87 -9.95 -0.25
N PHE A 31 -13.06 -9.98 1.07
CA PHE A 31 -13.19 -8.76 1.85
C PHE A 31 -11.79 -8.20 2.06
N LEU A 32 -11.29 -7.61 0.97
CA LEU A 32 -10.14 -6.70 0.88
C LEU A 32 -9.88 -6.03 2.23
N LEU A 33 -9.00 -6.64 3.02
CA LEU A 33 -8.34 -6.02 4.15
C LEU A 33 -7.41 -4.97 3.54
N VAL A 34 -7.97 -3.80 3.24
CA VAL A 34 -7.16 -2.61 2.97
C VAL A 34 -6.35 -2.39 4.23
N ASP A 35 -5.08 -2.77 4.17
CA ASP A 35 -4.19 -2.75 5.32
C ASP A 35 -4.07 -1.30 5.78
N LYS A 36 -4.55 -1.04 6.99
CA LYS A 36 -4.60 0.29 7.63
C LYS A 36 -3.20 0.84 7.91
N ASN A 37 -2.15 0.16 7.47
CA ASN A 37 -0.75 0.59 7.54
C ASN A 37 -0.13 0.86 6.17
N LEU A 38 -0.91 0.82 5.10
CA LEU A 38 -0.43 1.17 3.78
C LEU A 38 -0.56 2.67 3.53
N CYS A 39 0.55 3.26 3.10
CA CYS A 39 0.58 4.60 2.56
C CYS A 39 -0.13 4.64 1.21
N PRO A 40 -0.80 5.76 0.89
CA PRO A 40 -1.29 5.98 -0.46
C PRO A 40 -0.11 5.98 -1.44
N MET A 41 -0.35 5.46 -2.63
CA MET A 41 0.63 5.46 -3.71
C MET A 41 0.87 6.88 -4.20
N ASP A 42 2.07 7.13 -4.69
CA ASP A 42 2.36 8.41 -5.31
C ASP A 42 1.66 8.58 -6.65
N VAL A 43 1.30 9.82 -6.95
CA VAL A 43 0.90 10.25 -8.29
C VAL A 43 2.18 10.34 -9.11
N ASP A 44 2.13 9.89 -10.37
CA ASP A 44 3.23 10.03 -11.32
C ASP A 44 3.55 11.52 -11.56
N TYR A 45 4.34 12.11 -10.67
CA TYR A 45 4.84 13.46 -10.83
C TYR A 45 6.33 13.53 -10.52
N PRO A 46 7.20 13.12 -11.47
CA PRO A 46 8.60 13.43 -11.36
C PRO A 46 8.82 14.79 -12.00
N ARG A 47 8.91 15.83 -11.16
CA ARG A 47 10.12 16.66 -11.05
C ARG A 47 10.15 17.20 -9.64
N CYS A 48 10.78 16.46 -8.73
CA CYS A 48 11.36 17.09 -7.55
C CYS A 48 12.17 18.27 -8.08
N GLY A 49 11.66 19.48 -7.86
CA GLY A 49 12.28 20.69 -8.38
C GLY A 49 13.68 20.84 -7.80
N ILE A 50 14.43 21.81 -8.30
CA ILE A 50 15.72 22.20 -7.72
C ILE A 50 15.54 22.71 -6.26
N ASP A 51 14.30 22.89 -5.79
CA ASP A 51 13.91 23.21 -4.41
C ASP A 51 14.13 22.05 -3.39
N LEU A 52 15.10 21.19 -3.66
CA LEU A 52 15.71 20.25 -2.69
C LEU A 52 16.24 20.96 -1.43
N ILE A 53 16.33 22.29 -1.45
CA ILE A 53 16.74 23.14 -0.32
C ILE A 53 15.55 23.48 0.60
N THR A 54 14.29 23.36 0.14
CA THR A 54 13.10 23.79 0.90
C THR A 54 12.12 22.66 1.20
N GLU A 55 12.21 21.49 0.54
CA GLU A 55 11.41 20.32 0.90
C GLU A 55 11.95 19.59 2.14
N LYS A 56 11.82 20.24 3.30
CA LYS A 56 11.99 19.58 4.59
C LYS A 56 10.90 18.51 4.74
N SER A 57 11.31 17.29 5.09
CA SER A 57 10.39 16.23 5.51
C SER A 57 9.54 16.70 6.69
N GLU A 58 8.23 16.53 6.61
CA GLU A 58 7.30 16.90 7.68
C GLU A 58 7.40 15.93 8.87
N CYS A 59 7.76 14.67 8.60
CA CYS A 59 7.93 13.60 9.57
C CYS A 59 9.13 12.71 9.21
N GLN A 60 9.69 12.00 10.19
CA GLN A 60 10.66 10.91 9.94
C GLN A 60 10.04 9.54 10.20
N THR A 61 9.17 9.45 11.20
CA THR A 61 8.50 8.24 11.68
C THR A 61 7.01 8.50 11.89
N SER A 62 6.18 7.46 11.92
CA SER A 62 4.74 7.59 12.19
C SER A 62 4.44 8.22 13.56
N ALA A 63 5.36 8.16 14.52
CA ALA A 63 5.24 8.80 15.82
C ALA A 63 5.33 10.34 15.76
N ASP A 64 5.87 10.90 14.69
CA ASP A 64 5.91 12.35 14.48
C ASP A 64 4.56 12.90 13.98
N CYS A 65 3.69 12.00 13.50
CA CYS A 65 2.36 12.32 13.01
C CYS A 65 1.31 12.14 14.11
N LYS A 66 0.08 12.58 13.84
CA LYS A 66 -1.04 12.30 14.74
C LYS A 66 -1.31 10.79 14.79
N GLU A 67 -1.95 10.32 15.86
CA GLU A 67 -2.19 8.87 16.08
C GLU A 67 -2.92 8.15 14.95
N THR A 68 -3.67 8.89 14.11
CA THR A 68 -4.42 8.36 12.96
C THR A 68 -3.66 8.44 11.64
N GLU A 69 -2.50 9.08 11.61
CA GLU A 69 -1.71 9.36 10.41
C GLU A 69 -0.41 8.54 10.43
N GLN A 70 0.14 8.29 9.25
CA GLN A 70 1.42 7.62 9.09
C GLN A 70 2.37 8.48 8.29
N CYS A 71 3.65 8.35 8.61
CA CYS A 71 4.69 9.06 7.90
C CYS A 71 5.01 8.34 6.59
N CYS A 72 4.49 8.88 5.50
CA CYS A 72 4.54 8.31 4.18
C CYS A 72 5.50 9.08 3.29
N PHE A 73 6.28 8.37 2.49
CA PHE A 73 7.04 9.00 1.42
C PHE A 73 6.05 9.38 0.32
N SER A 74 6.00 10.66 -0.04
CA SER A 74 5.19 11.10 -1.17
C SER A 74 5.99 11.94 -2.16
N GLY A 75 6.44 11.26 -3.22
CA GLY A 75 7.17 11.81 -4.35
C GLY A 75 8.59 12.23 -3.99
N CYS A 76 8.71 13.35 -3.28
CA CYS A 76 9.98 14.02 -2.99
C CYS A 76 10.26 14.20 -1.50
N ARG A 77 9.25 14.08 -0.63
CA ARG A 77 9.42 14.23 0.83
C ARG A 77 8.50 13.32 1.62
N LYS A 78 8.83 13.12 2.90
CA LYS A 78 7.95 12.45 3.85
C LYS A 78 6.89 13.43 4.36
N ARG A 79 5.62 12.99 4.34
CA ARG A 79 4.45 13.73 4.84
C ARG A 79 3.60 12.82 5.73
N CYS A 80 2.87 13.41 6.66
CA CYS A 80 1.87 12.70 7.44
C CYS A 80 0.60 12.53 6.60
N LEU A 81 0.25 11.29 6.26
CA LEU A 81 -0.94 10.97 5.47
C LEU A 81 -1.81 9.99 6.25
N LEU A 82 -3.13 10.08 6.04
CA LEU A 82 -4.02 9.04 6.54
C LEU A 82 -3.72 7.73 5.79
N PRO A 83 -3.60 6.61 6.50
CA PRO A 83 -3.44 5.32 5.84
C PRO A 83 -4.65 5.01 4.96
N LEU A 84 -4.46 4.09 4.01
CA LEU A 84 -5.56 3.62 3.19
C LEU A 84 -6.66 3.01 4.07
N GLN A 85 -7.90 3.38 3.78
CA GLN A 85 -9.08 2.82 4.43
C GLN A 85 -9.97 2.18 3.37
N ASN A 86 -10.95 1.39 3.82
CA ASN A 86 -11.95 0.84 2.92
C ASN A 86 -12.74 1.99 2.26
N LYS A 87 -12.65 2.06 0.93
CA LYS A 87 -13.32 3.07 0.11
C LYS A 87 -14.69 2.52 -0.25
N SER A 88 -15.70 2.90 0.52
CA SER A 88 -17.09 2.52 0.25
C SER A 88 -17.83 3.64 -0.49
N GLY A 89 -18.69 3.26 -1.44
CA GLY A 89 -19.49 4.20 -2.23
C GLY A 89 -18.93 4.53 -3.62
N SER A 90 -19.70 5.31 -4.37
CA SER A 90 -19.38 5.75 -5.74
C SER A 90 -19.13 7.25 -5.78
N CYS A 91 -18.40 7.70 -6.80
CA CYS A 91 -18.16 9.13 -7.02
C CYS A 91 -19.48 9.91 -7.12
N PRO A 92 -19.56 11.11 -6.52
CA PRO A 92 -20.74 11.94 -6.64
C PRO A 92 -20.97 12.33 -8.10
N THR A 93 -22.23 12.43 -8.50
CA THR A 93 -22.59 12.89 -9.84
C THR A 93 -22.20 14.36 -9.97
N PHE A 94 -21.28 14.64 -10.89
CA PHE A 94 -20.81 15.98 -11.16
C PHE A 94 -21.20 16.39 -12.58
N ASN A 95 -21.60 17.64 -12.76
CA ASN A 95 -21.99 18.15 -14.06
C ASN A 95 -20.77 18.74 -14.78
N GLU A 96 -20.24 18.01 -15.76
CA GLU A 96 -19.06 18.43 -16.55
C GLU A 96 -19.28 19.77 -17.27
N THR A 97 -20.53 20.20 -17.50
CA THR A 97 -20.80 21.52 -18.11
C THR A 97 -20.43 22.70 -17.22
N LEU A 98 -20.17 22.46 -15.93
CA LEU A 98 -19.65 23.47 -14.99
C LEU A 98 -18.13 23.65 -15.11
N CYS A 99 -17.45 22.75 -15.82
CA CYS A 99 -16.05 22.91 -16.13
C CYS A 99 -15.91 23.97 -17.20
N GLY A 100 -15.49 25.18 -16.79
CA GLY A 100 -15.10 26.22 -17.71
C GLY A 100 -13.78 25.90 -18.42
N ASN A 101 -13.01 26.92 -18.77
CA ASN A 101 -11.62 26.74 -19.21
C ASN A 101 -10.74 26.39 -18.00
N SER A 102 -10.88 25.20 -17.45
CA SER A 102 -9.92 24.61 -16.51
C SER A 102 -8.68 24.19 -17.29
N GLY A 103 -7.95 25.19 -17.81
CA GLY A 103 -6.66 25.01 -18.45
C GLY A 103 -5.68 24.32 -17.50
N GLU A 104 -4.88 23.41 -18.07
CA GLU A 104 -3.69 22.75 -17.48
C GLU A 104 -3.72 22.48 -15.97
N GLN A 105 -4.88 22.09 -15.43
CA GLN A 105 -4.98 21.74 -14.03
C GLN A 105 -4.45 20.33 -13.84
N LEU A 106 -3.35 20.21 -13.10
CA LEU A 106 -2.76 18.92 -12.78
C LEU A 106 -3.76 18.06 -12.02
N SER A 107 -3.86 16.80 -12.43
CA SER A 107 -4.59 15.75 -11.73
C SER A 107 -3.91 15.41 -10.41
N GLU A 108 -4.68 15.41 -9.33
CA GLU A 108 -4.18 15.06 -7.98
C GLU A 108 -4.16 13.57 -7.74
N CYS A 109 -4.78 12.78 -8.60
CA CYS A 109 -4.81 11.33 -8.55
C CYS A 109 -5.16 10.76 -9.93
N HIS A 110 -5.00 9.46 -10.09
CA HIS A 110 -5.45 8.66 -11.23
C HIS A 110 -6.17 7.39 -10.77
N ARG A 111 -5.89 6.96 -9.54
CA ARG A 111 -6.46 5.76 -8.93
C ARG A 111 -6.81 6.02 -7.48
N ASP A 112 -7.76 5.24 -6.99
CA ASP A 112 -8.25 5.33 -5.62
C ASP A 112 -7.15 5.13 -4.58
N ASP A 113 -6.20 4.22 -4.82
CA ASP A 113 -5.09 3.92 -3.91
C ASP A 113 -4.06 5.05 -3.76
N GLN A 114 -4.19 6.13 -4.54
CA GLN A 114 -3.41 7.36 -4.36
C GLN A 114 -4.09 8.35 -3.41
N CYS A 115 -5.36 8.12 -3.07
CA CYS A 115 -6.09 8.97 -2.14
C CYS A 115 -5.98 8.44 -0.70
N PRO A 116 -5.58 9.27 0.28
CA PRO A 116 -5.47 8.84 1.66
C PRO A 116 -6.84 8.60 2.30
N GLY A 117 -6.89 7.74 3.33
CA GLY A 117 -8.11 7.45 4.06
C GLY A 117 -9.23 6.84 3.18
N PRO A 118 -10.49 7.26 3.37
CA PRO A 118 -11.64 6.70 2.65
C PRO A 118 -11.92 7.39 1.31
N MET A 119 -11.13 8.40 0.93
CA MET A 119 -11.36 9.19 -0.28
C MET A 119 -11.12 8.38 -1.53
N ARG A 120 -11.82 8.70 -2.61
CA ARG A 120 -11.70 8.07 -3.93
C ARG A 120 -11.22 9.08 -4.96
N CYS A 121 -10.54 8.59 -5.98
CA CYS A 121 -10.13 9.39 -7.10
C CYS A 121 -11.30 9.55 -8.06
N CYS A 122 -11.92 10.72 -8.05
CA CYS A 122 -13.08 11.01 -8.89
C CYS A 122 -12.76 12.06 -9.94
N ARG A 123 -13.39 11.92 -11.10
CA ARG A 123 -13.32 12.88 -12.19
C ARG A 123 -14.45 13.89 -12.04
N ARG A 124 -14.11 15.13 -11.72
CA ARG A 124 -14.99 16.29 -11.90
C ARG A 124 -14.49 17.08 -13.12
N CYS A 125 -13.89 18.25 -12.92
CA CYS A 125 -13.15 18.94 -13.98
C CYS A 125 -11.71 18.43 -14.13
N ARG A 126 -11.17 17.85 -13.05
CA ARG A 126 -9.90 17.12 -13.00
C ARG A 126 -10.08 15.89 -12.13
N TRP A 127 -9.05 15.07 -12.05
CA TRP A 127 -8.97 14.00 -11.08
C TRP A 127 -8.57 14.57 -9.72
N GLU A 128 -9.42 14.36 -8.73
CA GLU A 128 -9.23 14.82 -7.36
C GLU A 128 -9.74 13.78 -6.36
N CYS A 129 -9.15 13.77 -5.17
CA CYS A 129 -9.56 12.90 -4.09
C CYS A 129 -10.79 13.48 -3.38
N VAL A 130 -11.88 12.71 -3.32
CA VAL A 130 -13.17 13.09 -2.71
C VAL A 130 -13.74 12.00 -1.83
#